data_AF-A0A1F8S9K4-F1
#
_entry.id   AF-A0A1F8S9K4-F1
#
_cell.length_a   1.000
_cell.length_b   1.000
_cell.length_c   1.000
_cell.angle_alpha   90.00
_cell.angle_beta   90.00
_cell.angle_gamma   90.00
#
_symmetry.space_group_name_H-M   'P 1'
#
loop_
_entity.id
_entity.type
_entity.pdbx_description
1 polymer ?
#
loop_
_entity_poly.entity_id
_entity_poly.type
_entity_poly.pdbx_seq_one_letter_code
_entity_poly.pdbx_strand_id
1 'polypeptide(L)'
;MGGRSAAMALIGIVAIVVTGVAVTRSPALGTPAPSAAASGPGLVDAIPEADPLPWTSVSWRRLVLAAGPAMVPGHTRIDGLVRGAPGLVGWGRTATPGRNQFDDMGAAYLSATGDAWTVVPIDDGVGPRDTSEIHLVVAGPAGLLAVGGVCCDEERPATWTSHDGTAWIRAPVDPKLAAVDVVDVLATDSGFIAAGNAAGQATILRSSDGIDWDAVDPAGLGPGGLSDLTVTRDGYLAVGWSDDGVTHDGATWRSADGRTWARVDEPLLAGDQDTDLWRAVPFAPGEYLTGNEGPHAERIRCEQLLGQRATTAGPTVDPGEVVDLSCGWGLETQWLRSAGGPLRRLPVRWLGGVAPPPGSFVGSPLIMAGGPGLVGIGEAEGEVGLRPWTSRDGQSWEQALPDQPFGVGASITGFVVDVRRLVAVGEEWDPDGNRPGVPAVWLGIAE
;
A
#
# COMPACT_ATOMS: atom_id res chain seq x y z
N MET A 1 51.45 -46.92 36.26
CA MET A 1 51.60 -45.65 35.52
C MET A 1 50.24 -44.97 35.63
N GLY A 2 49.99 -43.91 36.40
CA GLY A 2 50.89 -42.85 36.87
C GLY A 2 50.64 -41.59 36.02
N GLY A 3 50.03 -40.51 36.51
CA GLY A 3 49.58 -40.22 37.88
C GLY A 3 48.53 -39.09 37.98
N ARG A 4 48.21 -38.70 39.22
CA ARG A 4 47.32 -37.57 39.60
C ARG A 4 48.09 -36.25 39.74
N SER A 5 47.35 -35.16 40.02
CA SER A 5 47.78 -33.86 40.58
C SER A 5 48.19 -32.80 39.54
N ALA A 6 47.99 -31.49 39.76
CA ALA A 6 47.17 -30.75 40.75
C ALA A 6 46.92 -29.31 40.25
N ALA A 7 46.11 -28.54 40.98
CA ALA A 7 45.74 -27.17 40.65
C ALA A 7 46.87 -26.14 40.74
N MET A 8 46.73 -25.02 40.02
CA MET A 8 47.18 -23.71 40.49
C MET A 8 46.33 -22.59 39.87
N ALA A 9 45.66 -21.82 40.73
CA ALA A 9 45.18 -20.49 40.37
C ALA A 9 46.31 -19.49 40.63
N LEU A 10 46.47 -18.47 39.78
CA LEU A 10 47.32 -17.33 40.10
C LEU A 10 46.58 -16.01 39.82
N ILE A 11 46.54 -15.18 40.85
CA ILE A 11 45.97 -13.83 40.85
C ILE A 11 47.01 -12.87 40.28
N GLY A 12 46.60 -12.02 39.32
CA GLY A 12 47.40 -10.90 38.81
C GLY A 12 46.70 -9.57 39.06
N ILE A 13 47.19 -8.81 40.04
CA ILE A 13 46.79 -7.42 40.36
C ILE A 13 47.89 -6.48 39.84
N VAL A 14 47.63 -5.15 39.85
CA VAL A 14 48.57 -4.01 39.64
C VAL A 14 48.59 -3.49 38.19
N ALA A 15 48.47 -2.18 37.87
CA ALA A 15 48.30 -0.97 38.71
C ALA A 15 47.29 0.03 38.11
N ILE A 16 46.70 0.87 38.97
CA ILE A 16 46.05 2.13 38.59
C ILE A 16 47.13 3.24 38.64
N VAL A 17 47.19 4.10 37.64
CA VAL A 17 47.89 5.40 37.73
C VAL A 17 46.85 6.52 37.64
N VAL A 18 46.79 7.35 38.67
CA VAL A 18 45.86 8.49 38.78
C VAL A 18 46.56 9.78 38.37
N THR A 19 46.01 10.44 37.35
CA THR A 19 46.19 11.86 37.04
C THR A 19 44.89 12.33 36.37
N GLY A 20 44.26 13.43 36.71
CA GLY A 20 44.48 14.42 37.76
C GLY A 20 43.36 15.46 37.62
N VAL A 21 42.68 15.81 38.72
CA VAL A 21 41.37 16.48 38.66
C VAL A 21 41.50 17.98 38.34
N ALA A 22 40.68 18.48 37.41
CA ALA A 22 40.31 19.89 37.29
C ALA A 22 38.79 20.03 37.37
N VAL A 23 38.27 20.48 38.52
CA VAL A 23 36.84 20.81 38.68
C VAL A 23 36.58 22.23 38.21
N THR A 24 35.90 22.38 37.08
CA THR A 24 35.22 23.62 36.71
C THR A 24 33.74 23.51 37.09
N ARG A 25 33.24 24.48 37.87
CA ARG A 25 31.82 24.53 38.27
C ARG A 25 30.97 24.87 37.04
N SER A 26 30.00 24.00 36.71
CA SER A 26 28.95 24.34 35.76
C SER A 26 28.07 25.48 36.30
N PRO A 27 27.71 26.49 35.50
CA PRO A 27 26.66 27.44 35.87
C PRO A 27 25.30 26.74 35.88
N ALA A 28 24.39 27.19 36.76
CA ALA A 28 23.03 26.67 36.80
C ALA A 28 22.31 27.01 35.50
N LEU A 29 21.78 25.99 34.82
CA LEU A 29 20.89 26.17 33.68
C LEU A 29 19.56 26.75 34.19
N GLY A 30 19.19 27.91 33.65
CA GLY A 30 17.89 28.52 33.93
C GLY A 30 16.74 27.69 33.37
N THR A 31 15.56 27.86 33.94
CA THR A 31 14.30 27.30 33.41
C THR A 31 14.13 27.65 31.93
N PRO A 32 13.86 26.66 31.04
CA PRO A 32 13.62 26.97 29.63
C PRO A 32 12.35 27.80 29.49
N ALA A 33 12.46 28.91 28.75
CA ALA A 33 11.30 29.65 28.26
C ALA A 33 10.49 28.75 27.31
N PRO A 34 9.17 28.96 27.16
CA PRO A 34 8.37 28.20 26.20
C PRO A 34 8.93 28.43 24.79
N SER A 35 9.51 27.39 24.19
CA SER A 35 9.97 27.44 22.81
C SER A 35 8.76 27.69 21.92
N ALA A 36 8.89 28.65 20.99
CA ALA A 36 7.91 28.83 19.93
C ALA A 36 7.69 27.50 19.19
N ALA A 37 6.46 27.24 18.76
CA ALA A 37 6.10 26.03 18.04
C ALA A 37 7.00 25.87 16.82
N ALA A 38 7.79 24.80 16.81
CA ALA A 38 8.54 24.40 15.63
C ALA A 38 7.55 23.94 14.56
N SER A 39 7.81 24.32 13.31
CA SER A 39 7.13 23.78 12.14
C SER A 39 7.20 22.25 12.15
N GLY A 40 6.16 21.59 11.64
CA GLY A 40 5.99 20.14 11.73
C GLY A 40 7.09 19.30 11.07
N PRO A 41 7.13 17.98 11.34
CA PRO A 41 8.10 17.06 10.75
C PRO A 41 7.98 17.06 9.21
N GLY A 42 9.13 16.98 8.54
CA GLY A 42 9.28 17.14 7.10
C GLY A 42 9.13 15.82 6.37
N LEU A 43 7.92 15.29 6.39
CA LEU A 43 7.51 14.02 5.80
C LEU A 43 8.22 13.69 4.47
N VAL A 44 8.94 12.56 4.48
CA VAL A 44 9.31 11.85 3.24
C VAL A 44 8.03 11.51 2.48
N ASP A 45 8.08 11.66 1.15
CA ASP A 45 6.93 11.64 0.23
C ASP A 45 5.85 12.69 0.53
N ALA A 46 6.30 13.93 0.71
CA ALA A 46 5.48 15.10 0.41
C ALA A 46 4.86 15.00 -1.00
N ILE A 47 3.60 15.42 -1.12
CA ILE A 47 2.84 15.47 -2.39
C ILE A 47 3.73 15.97 -3.54
N PRO A 48 3.92 15.17 -4.63
CA PRO A 48 4.84 15.50 -5.69
C PRO A 48 4.47 16.83 -6.36
N GLU A 49 5.50 17.62 -6.70
CA GLU A 49 5.30 18.85 -7.48
C GLU A 49 4.76 18.49 -8.87
N ALA A 50 3.70 19.17 -9.28
CA ALA A 50 3.06 18.91 -10.57
C ALA A 50 3.94 19.43 -11.72
N ASP A 51 4.11 18.59 -12.75
CA ASP A 51 4.69 18.99 -14.03
C ASP A 51 3.81 20.12 -14.64
N PRO A 52 4.36 21.33 -14.84
CA PRO A 52 3.58 22.44 -15.40
C PRO A 52 3.17 22.19 -16.86
N LEU A 53 3.83 21.25 -17.56
CA LEU A 53 3.53 20.89 -18.94
C LEU A 53 2.51 19.73 -18.98
N PRO A 54 1.52 19.77 -19.89
CA PRO A 54 0.60 18.66 -20.06
C PRO A 54 1.35 17.50 -20.71
N TRP A 55 1.07 16.28 -20.29
CA TRP A 55 1.58 15.09 -20.96
C TRP A 55 0.73 14.86 -22.21
N THR A 56 1.23 15.35 -23.34
CA THR A 56 0.53 15.22 -24.63
C THR A 56 0.70 13.82 -25.20
N SER A 57 1.82 13.18 -24.87
CA SER A 57 2.02 11.75 -25.08
C SER A 57 2.75 11.08 -23.93
N VAL A 58 2.62 9.76 -23.82
CA VAL A 58 3.58 8.92 -23.10
C VAL A 58 4.05 7.84 -24.08
N SER A 59 5.35 7.86 -24.37
CA SER A 59 6.01 6.80 -25.12
C SER A 59 6.32 5.62 -24.20
N TRP A 60 5.90 4.41 -24.57
CA TRP A 60 6.11 3.23 -23.74
C TRP A 60 7.05 2.21 -24.35
N ARG A 61 7.80 1.55 -23.48
CA ARG A 61 8.54 0.34 -23.78
C ARG A 61 8.22 -0.73 -22.75
N ARG A 62 7.55 -1.79 -23.19
CA ARG A 62 7.46 -3.02 -22.40
C ARG A 62 8.86 -3.64 -22.29
N LEU A 63 9.22 -4.00 -21.07
CA LEU A 63 10.31 -4.91 -20.78
C LEU A 63 9.72 -6.29 -20.62
N VAL A 64 10.05 -7.17 -21.58
CA VAL A 64 10.08 -8.60 -21.26
C VAL A 64 11.27 -8.76 -20.32
N LEU A 65 10.99 -8.92 -19.03
CA LEU A 65 11.99 -9.30 -18.05
C LEU A 65 12.57 -10.61 -18.56
N ALA A 66 13.85 -10.58 -18.97
CA ALA A 66 14.45 -11.74 -19.61
C ALA A 66 14.29 -12.94 -18.70
N ALA A 67 13.79 -14.05 -19.24
CA ALA A 67 13.57 -15.30 -18.51
C ALA A 67 14.92 -15.95 -18.15
N GLY A 68 15.65 -15.30 -17.26
CA GLY A 68 16.61 -15.95 -16.39
C GLY A 68 15.88 -16.90 -15.43
N PRO A 69 16.61 -17.77 -14.72
CA PRO A 69 16.03 -18.85 -13.93
C PRO A 69 15.07 -18.42 -12.80
N ALA A 70 14.98 -17.12 -12.48
CA ALA A 70 14.06 -16.57 -11.49
C ALA A 70 12.66 -16.19 -12.05
N MET A 71 12.51 -15.89 -13.34
CA MET A 71 11.26 -15.36 -13.90
C MET A 71 10.47 -16.44 -14.65
N VAL A 72 9.83 -17.32 -13.88
CA VAL A 72 9.04 -18.45 -14.39
C VAL A 72 7.54 -18.09 -14.42
N PRO A 73 6.86 -18.17 -15.58
CA PRO A 73 5.42 -17.87 -15.70
C PRO A 73 4.57 -18.64 -14.68
N GLY A 74 3.59 -17.98 -14.09
CA GLY A 74 2.68 -18.55 -13.08
C GLY A 74 3.26 -18.69 -11.66
N HIS A 75 4.57 -18.81 -11.51
CA HIS A 75 5.27 -18.81 -10.21
C HIS A 75 5.89 -17.45 -9.87
N THR A 76 5.96 -16.54 -10.86
CA THR A 76 6.57 -15.23 -10.73
C THR A 76 5.56 -14.12 -11.00
N ARG A 77 5.32 -13.25 -10.02
CA ARG A 77 4.37 -12.14 -10.07
C ARG A 77 4.92 -10.94 -9.29
N ILE A 78 4.67 -9.74 -9.79
CA ILE A 78 4.94 -8.48 -9.08
C ILE A 78 3.58 -7.88 -8.72
N ASP A 79 3.35 -7.62 -7.44
CA ASP A 79 2.05 -7.29 -6.85
C ASP A 79 1.90 -5.81 -6.52
N GLY A 80 3.01 -5.11 -6.39
CA GLY A 80 3.03 -3.67 -6.27
C GLY A 80 4.44 -3.11 -6.41
N LEU A 81 4.55 -1.79 -6.29
CA LEU A 81 5.78 -1.05 -6.49
C LEU A 81 5.82 0.19 -5.58
N VAL A 82 6.92 0.37 -4.87
CA VAL A 82 7.23 1.59 -4.10
C VAL A 82 8.55 2.21 -4.56
N ARG A 83 8.70 3.51 -4.33
CA ARG A 83 9.96 4.24 -4.53
C ARG A 83 10.67 4.42 -3.18
N GLY A 84 11.98 4.29 -3.17
CA GLY A 84 12.82 4.56 -2.01
C GLY A 84 14.22 4.02 -2.25
N ALA A 85 15.22 4.38 -1.43
CA ALA A 85 16.57 3.82 -1.57
C ALA A 85 16.49 2.27 -1.52
N PRO A 86 16.97 1.52 -2.53
CA PRO A 86 17.99 1.89 -3.54
C PRO A 86 17.50 2.50 -4.88
N GLY A 87 16.19 2.59 -5.11
CA GLY A 87 15.56 3.26 -6.25
C GLY A 87 14.07 2.93 -6.34
N LEU A 88 13.78 1.73 -6.84
CA LEU A 88 12.47 1.13 -7.00
C LEU A 88 12.48 -0.24 -6.32
N VAL A 89 11.45 -0.53 -5.54
CA VAL A 89 11.26 -1.80 -4.84
C VAL A 89 9.86 -2.32 -5.15
N GLY A 90 9.79 -3.31 -6.04
CA GLY A 90 8.58 -4.10 -6.23
C GLY A 90 8.52 -5.26 -5.23
N TRP A 91 7.34 -5.81 -5.02
CA TRP A 91 7.15 -7.01 -4.19
C TRP A 91 6.25 -8.03 -4.90
N GLY A 92 6.21 -9.26 -4.39
CA GLY A 92 5.34 -10.32 -4.89
C GLY A 92 5.96 -11.68 -4.66
N ARG A 93 6.06 -12.49 -5.71
CA ARG A 93 6.52 -13.88 -5.65
C ARG A 93 7.39 -14.30 -6.84
N THR A 94 8.35 -15.20 -6.63
CA THR A 94 9.31 -15.73 -7.62
C THR A 94 9.42 -17.26 -7.53
N ALA A 95 9.80 -17.95 -8.61
CA ALA A 95 10.04 -19.41 -8.52
C ALA A 95 11.28 -19.74 -7.67
N THR A 96 11.13 -20.68 -6.73
CA THR A 96 12.24 -21.30 -5.98
C THR A 96 12.08 -22.83 -5.96
N PRO A 97 12.52 -23.52 -7.03
CA PRO A 97 12.31 -24.96 -7.19
C PRO A 97 12.91 -25.81 -6.07
N GLY A 98 12.12 -26.76 -5.55
CA GLY A 98 12.49 -27.68 -4.48
C GLY A 98 12.35 -27.10 -3.07
N ARG A 99 11.76 -25.90 -2.90
CA ARG A 99 11.62 -25.24 -1.59
C ARG A 99 10.38 -25.68 -0.81
N ASN A 100 9.24 -25.85 -1.48
CA ASN A 100 7.98 -26.25 -0.86
C ASN A 100 7.03 -26.90 -1.89
N GLN A 101 5.75 -27.05 -1.57
CA GLN A 101 4.74 -27.69 -2.44
C GLN A 101 4.26 -26.84 -3.62
N PHE A 102 4.59 -25.55 -3.67
CA PHE A 102 4.24 -24.59 -4.72
C PHE A 102 5.48 -24.10 -5.51
N ASP A 103 6.68 -24.51 -5.09
CA ASP A 103 7.98 -24.04 -5.56
C ASP A 103 8.17 -22.51 -5.40
N ASP A 104 7.87 -21.98 -4.20
CA ASP A 104 7.89 -20.53 -3.87
C ASP A 104 8.34 -20.14 -2.41
N MET A 105 8.21 -18.86 -2.01
CA MET A 105 9.29 -18.08 -1.30
C MET A 105 9.14 -16.63 -0.72
N GLY A 106 8.08 -15.81 -0.95
CA GLY A 106 8.04 -14.31 -0.89
C GLY A 106 9.17 -13.54 -1.60
N ALA A 107 8.96 -12.45 -2.37
CA ALA A 107 10.08 -11.79 -3.08
C ALA A 107 10.04 -10.25 -3.15
N ALA A 108 11.22 -9.64 -3.05
CA ALA A 108 11.49 -8.25 -3.44
C ALA A 108 12.14 -8.17 -4.83
N TYR A 109 11.76 -7.13 -5.57
CA TYR A 109 12.23 -6.82 -6.92
C TYR A 109 12.92 -5.46 -6.91
N LEU A 110 14.24 -5.42 -7.07
CA LEU A 110 15.01 -4.18 -6.95
C LEU A 110 15.41 -3.64 -8.32
N SER A 111 15.21 -2.34 -8.55
CA SER A 111 15.75 -1.64 -9.71
C SER A 111 16.15 -0.21 -9.37
N ALA A 112 17.21 0.32 -9.99
CA ALA A 112 17.55 1.74 -9.85
C ALA A 112 16.65 2.65 -10.72
N THR A 113 16.23 2.14 -11.89
CA THR A 113 15.67 2.94 -12.98
C THR A 113 14.53 2.23 -13.75
N GLY A 114 14.17 1.01 -13.36
CA GLY A 114 13.11 0.20 -13.93
C GLY A 114 13.51 -0.64 -15.15
N ASP A 115 14.71 -0.45 -15.71
CA ASP A 115 15.19 -1.12 -16.93
C ASP A 115 15.84 -2.49 -16.68
N ALA A 116 16.41 -2.70 -15.50
CA ALA A 116 17.01 -3.97 -15.07
C ALA A 116 16.59 -4.26 -13.62
N TRP A 117 16.22 -5.51 -13.35
CA TRP A 117 15.68 -5.92 -12.05
C TRP A 117 16.48 -7.05 -11.44
N THR A 118 16.74 -6.94 -10.13
CA THR A 118 17.31 -8.01 -9.31
C THR A 118 16.19 -8.61 -8.46
N VAL A 119 16.06 -9.93 -8.46
CA VAL A 119 15.07 -10.65 -7.65
C VAL A 119 15.74 -11.14 -6.37
N VAL A 120 15.13 -10.87 -5.23
CA VAL A 120 15.61 -11.25 -3.90
C VAL A 120 14.49 -12.01 -3.18
N PRO A 121 14.57 -13.35 -3.09
CA PRO A 121 13.68 -14.14 -2.25
C PRO A 121 13.78 -13.71 -0.78
N ILE A 122 12.65 -13.74 -0.08
CA ILE A 122 12.47 -13.40 1.33
C ILE A 122 12.18 -14.71 2.07
N ASP A 123 13.24 -15.47 2.28
CA ASP A 123 13.19 -16.82 2.85
C ASP A 123 13.67 -16.91 4.31
N ASP A 124 14.22 -15.83 4.87
CA ASP A 124 14.66 -15.80 6.26
C ASP A 124 13.50 -16.09 7.24
N GLY A 125 13.78 -16.95 8.21
CA GLY A 125 12.80 -17.39 9.21
C GLY A 125 11.58 -18.16 8.65
N VAL A 126 11.61 -18.62 7.39
CA VAL A 126 10.53 -19.39 6.75
C VAL A 126 10.88 -20.88 6.70
N GLY A 127 9.93 -21.76 7.03
CA GLY A 127 10.17 -23.21 7.08
C GLY A 127 10.42 -23.85 5.70
N PRO A 128 11.14 -24.99 5.62
CA PRO A 128 11.46 -25.69 4.36
C PRO A 128 10.27 -26.46 3.74
N ARG A 129 9.05 -26.03 4.07
CA ARG A 129 7.76 -26.43 3.48
C ARG A 129 6.77 -25.27 3.44
N ASP A 130 7.12 -24.13 4.03
CA ASP A 130 6.26 -22.96 4.15
C ASP A 130 6.49 -22.07 2.91
N THR A 131 5.48 -21.28 2.55
CA THR A 131 5.65 -20.15 1.64
C THR A 131 5.60 -18.83 2.41
N SER A 132 6.21 -17.79 1.85
CA SER A 132 6.07 -16.41 2.30
C SER A 132 5.26 -15.65 1.26
N GLU A 133 4.35 -14.81 1.72
CA GLU A 133 3.58 -13.89 0.90
C GLU A 133 3.81 -12.47 1.41
N ILE A 134 3.94 -11.52 0.48
CA ILE A 134 4.21 -10.10 0.79
C ILE A 134 3.02 -9.31 0.28
N HIS A 135 2.27 -8.67 1.19
CA HIS A 135 1.09 -7.90 0.84
C HIS A 135 1.48 -6.47 0.45
N LEU A 136 2.43 -5.88 1.18
CA LEU A 136 2.93 -4.53 0.96
C LEU A 136 4.41 -4.40 1.33
N VAL A 137 5.09 -3.46 0.66
CA VAL A 137 6.43 -2.99 1.04
C VAL A 137 6.43 -1.47 1.08
N VAL A 138 6.95 -0.92 2.17
CA VAL A 138 7.15 0.52 2.37
C VAL A 138 8.63 0.85 2.44
N ALA A 139 9.00 2.06 2.03
CA ALA A 139 10.37 2.55 2.05
C ALA A 139 10.45 3.91 2.74
N GLY A 140 11.47 4.12 3.57
CA GLY A 140 11.70 5.41 4.21
C GLY A 140 13.06 5.51 4.92
N PRO A 141 13.27 6.52 5.77
CA PRO A 141 14.56 6.77 6.41
C PRO A 141 15.07 5.64 7.31
N ALA A 142 14.19 4.80 7.84
CA ALA A 142 14.53 3.61 8.63
C ALA A 142 14.91 2.39 7.78
N GLY A 143 14.80 2.47 6.44
CA GLY A 143 14.96 1.35 5.51
C GLY A 143 13.63 0.94 4.89
N LEU A 144 13.54 -0.36 4.56
CA LEU A 144 12.37 -1.02 4.00
C LEU A 144 11.71 -1.91 5.06
N LEU A 145 10.38 -1.92 5.05
CA LEU A 145 9.55 -2.84 5.82
C LEU A 145 8.60 -3.56 4.86
N ALA A 146 8.57 -4.89 4.94
CA ALA A 146 7.61 -5.74 4.26
C ALA A 146 6.63 -6.32 5.29
N VAL A 147 5.34 -6.33 4.97
CA VAL A 147 4.28 -6.96 5.76
C VAL A 147 3.55 -7.97 4.90
N GLY A 148 3.22 -9.13 5.48
CA GLY A 148 2.48 -10.19 4.81
C GLY A 148 2.36 -11.43 5.70
N GLY A 149 2.48 -12.61 5.11
CA GLY A 149 2.21 -13.89 5.78
C GLY A 149 3.27 -14.96 5.55
N VAL A 150 3.29 -15.95 6.43
CA VAL A 150 3.96 -17.25 6.20
C VAL A 150 2.91 -18.35 6.31
N CYS A 151 2.66 -19.04 5.20
CA CYS A 151 1.61 -20.03 5.01
C CYS A 151 2.21 -21.45 4.86
N CYS A 152 1.40 -22.47 5.20
CA CYS A 152 1.23 -23.74 4.44
C CYS A 152 0.35 -24.75 5.21
N ASP A 153 0.36 -24.68 6.55
CA ASP A 153 -0.55 -25.42 7.46
C ASP A 153 -1.47 -24.47 8.26
N GLU A 154 -0.93 -23.34 8.72
CA GLU A 154 -1.64 -22.22 9.35
C GLU A 154 -1.00 -20.93 8.83
N GLU A 155 -1.82 -19.98 8.38
CA GLU A 155 -1.35 -18.67 7.93
C GLU A 155 -0.99 -17.81 9.14
N ARG A 156 0.25 -17.34 9.18
CA ARG A 156 0.78 -16.55 10.31
C ARG A 156 1.26 -15.21 9.78
N PRO A 157 0.84 -14.08 10.36
CA PRO A 157 1.41 -12.78 10.05
C PRO A 157 2.94 -12.79 10.13
N ALA A 158 3.58 -12.00 9.29
CA ALA A 158 5.01 -11.89 9.21
C ALA A 158 5.43 -10.48 8.77
N THR A 159 6.54 -10.01 9.34
CA THR A 159 7.20 -8.79 8.94
C THR A 159 8.68 -9.09 8.66
N TRP A 160 9.22 -8.39 7.67
CA TRP A 160 10.64 -8.43 7.35
C TRP A 160 11.17 -7.01 7.20
N THR A 161 12.38 -6.77 7.69
CA THR A 161 13.06 -5.48 7.54
C THR A 161 14.30 -5.64 6.66
N SER A 162 14.64 -4.58 5.92
CA SER A 162 15.87 -4.51 5.14
C SER A 162 16.38 -3.07 5.08
N HIS A 163 17.69 -2.87 5.06
CA HIS A 163 18.27 -1.53 4.87
C HIS A 163 18.36 -1.13 3.38
N ASP A 164 18.48 -2.11 2.47
CA ASP A 164 18.76 -1.86 1.04
C ASP A 164 17.99 -2.77 0.06
N GLY A 165 17.13 -3.65 0.59
CA GLY A 165 16.33 -4.61 -0.18
C GLY A 165 17.08 -5.87 -0.60
N THR A 166 18.41 -5.94 -0.40
CA THR A 166 19.24 -7.09 -0.83
C THR A 166 19.37 -8.17 0.24
N ALA A 167 19.18 -7.80 1.51
CA ALA A 167 19.14 -8.71 2.64
C ALA A 167 17.92 -8.41 3.51
N TRP A 168 16.99 -9.36 3.61
CA TRP A 168 15.79 -9.26 4.43
C TRP A 168 15.94 -10.12 5.68
N ILE A 169 15.54 -9.58 6.82
CA ILE A 169 15.57 -10.27 8.12
C ILE A 169 14.13 -10.36 8.62
N ARG A 170 13.68 -11.55 8.99
CA ARG A 170 12.35 -11.75 9.57
C ARG A 170 12.34 -11.21 10.99
N ALA A 171 11.48 -10.23 11.23
CA ALA A 171 11.29 -9.68 12.56
C ALA A 171 10.38 -10.59 13.41
N PRO A 172 10.54 -10.61 14.74
CA PRO A 172 9.47 -11.03 15.65
C PRO A 172 8.24 -10.16 15.39
N VAL A 173 7.07 -10.77 15.25
CA VAL A 173 5.82 -10.01 15.02
C VAL A 173 5.25 -9.59 16.37
N ASP A 174 5.09 -8.27 16.57
CA ASP A 174 4.40 -7.72 17.74
C ASP A 174 2.95 -8.27 17.80
N PRO A 175 2.49 -8.84 18.93
CA PRO A 175 1.12 -9.32 19.08
C PRO A 175 0.03 -8.27 18.80
N LYS A 176 0.33 -6.97 18.94
CA LYS A 176 -0.58 -5.86 18.58
C LYS A 176 -0.74 -5.76 17.06
N LEU A 177 0.34 -5.89 16.30
CA LEU A 177 0.30 -5.92 14.83
C LEU A 177 -0.37 -7.21 14.33
N ALA A 178 -0.04 -8.36 14.93
CA ALA A 178 -0.63 -9.66 14.58
C ALA A 178 -2.15 -9.76 14.84
N ALA A 179 -2.73 -8.84 15.61
CA ALA A 179 -4.16 -8.76 15.90
C ALA A 179 -4.92 -7.81 14.95
N VAL A 180 -4.22 -7.12 14.04
CA VAL A 180 -4.78 -6.17 13.07
C VAL A 180 -4.74 -6.79 11.68
N ASP A 181 -5.87 -6.74 10.98
CA ASP A 181 -5.93 -6.89 9.54
C ASP A 181 -5.38 -5.61 8.90
N VAL A 182 -4.09 -5.61 8.55
CA VAL A 182 -3.34 -4.43 8.10
C VAL A 182 -3.72 -4.13 6.65
N VAL A 183 -4.36 -2.98 6.43
CA VAL A 183 -4.75 -2.52 5.09
C VAL A 183 -3.66 -1.70 4.42
N ASP A 184 -2.93 -0.90 5.19
CA ASP A 184 -1.84 -0.07 4.67
C ASP A 184 -0.79 0.28 5.75
N VAL A 185 0.41 0.65 5.31
CA VAL A 185 1.49 1.17 6.15
C VAL A 185 2.13 2.37 5.47
N LEU A 186 2.44 3.41 6.25
CA LEU A 186 3.29 4.53 5.84
C LEU A 186 4.65 4.47 6.53
N ALA A 187 5.70 4.78 5.77
CA ALA A 187 6.96 5.22 6.34
C ALA A 187 6.91 6.72 6.68
N THR A 188 7.68 7.12 7.69
CA THR A 188 7.76 8.49 8.21
C THR A 188 9.21 8.80 8.61
N ASP A 189 9.51 10.07 8.84
CA ASP A 189 10.81 10.54 9.38
C ASP A 189 11.22 9.85 10.70
N SER A 190 10.27 9.24 11.40
CA SER A 190 10.40 8.72 12.77
C SER A 190 10.14 7.21 12.90
N GLY A 191 10.03 6.48 11.78
CA GLY A 191 9.60 5.08 11.74
C GLY A 191 8.33 4.90 10.90
N PHE A 192 7.36 4.13 11.37
CA PHE A 192 6.19 3.69 10.59
C PHE A 192 4.86 3.98 11.29
N ILE A 193 3.79 4.07 10.49
CA ILE A 193 2.39 4.07 10.93
C ILE A 193 1.68 2.96 10.14
N ALA A 194 0.99 2.05 10.81
CA ALA A 194 0.15 1.04 10.17
C ALA A 194 -1.33 1.37 10.41
N ALA A 195 -2.15 1.22 9.38
CA ALA A 195 -3.61 1.28 9.46
C ALA A 195 -4.20 -0.10 9.21
N GLY A 196 -5.32 -0.38 9.86
CA GLY A 196 -6.03 -1.63 9.67
C GLY A 196 -7.23 -1.79 10.59
N ASN A 197 -7.74 -3.01 10.65
CA ASN A 197 -8.97 -3.35 11.33
C ASN A 197 -8.74 -4.46 12.36
N ALA A 198 -9.10 -4.20 13.62
CA ALA A 198 -9.01 -5.18 14.70
C ALA A 198 -10.38 -5.36 15.36
N ALA A 199 -10.88 -6.60 15.42
CA ALA A 199 -12.19 -6.94 16.01
C ALA A 199 -13.37 -6.07 15.50
N GLY A 200 -13.33 -5.64 14.22
CA GLY A 200 -14.34 -4.77 13.62
C GLY A 200 -14.19 -3.28 13.98
N GLN A 201 -12.98 -2.84 14.37
CA GLN A 201 -12.68 -1.45 14.70
C GLN A 201 -11.43 -0.94 13.97
N ALA A 202 -11.56 0.27 13.41
CA ALA A 202 -10.46 1.08 12.89
C ALA A 202 -9.32 1.18 13.92
N THR A 203 -8.12 0.78 13.50
CA THR A 203 -6.93 0.70 14.36
C THR A 203 -5.73 1.33 13.66
N ILE A 204 -5.05 2.23 14.38
CA ILE A 204 -3.75 2.79 13.98
C ILE A 204 -2.69 2.29 14.95
N LEU A 205 -1.60 1.74 14.42
CA LEU A 205 -0.39 1.39 15.17
C LEU A 205 0.78 2.25 14.72
N ARG A 206 1.77 2.42 15.59
CA ARG A 206 3.03 3.12 15.29
C ARG A 206 4.24 2.30 15.69
N SER A 207 5.33 2.41 14.95
CA SER A 207 6.62 1.85 15.31
C SER A 207 7.75 2.82 14.98
N SER A 208 8.88 2.73 15.68
CA SER A 208 10.12 3.42 15.30
C SER A 208 11.03 2.60 14.37
N ASP A 209 10.83 1.27 14.32
CA ASP A 209 11.76 0.31 13.71
C ASP A 209 11.08 -0.78 12.86
N GLY A 210 9.74 -0.85 12.87
CA GLY A 210 8.94 -1.86 12.18
C GLY A 210 8.79 -3.18 12.95
N ILE A 211 9.37 -3.28 14.15
CA ILE A 211 9.42 -4.49 14.97
C ILE A 211 8.48 -4.36 16.17
N ASP A 212 8.69 -3.35 17.03
CA ASP A 212 7.85 -3.08 18.19
C ASP A 212 6.77 -2.05 17.81
N TRP A 213 5.49 -2.36 18.05
CA TRP A 213 4.36 -1.56 17.58
C TRP A 213 3.47 -1.10 18.72
N ASP A 214 3.19 0.19 18.85
CA ASP A 214 2.26 0.74 19.83
C ASP A 214 0.94 1.17 19.21
N ALA A 215 -0.16 0.74 19.83
CA ALA A 215 -1.49 1.16 19.46
C ALA A 215 -1.72 2.63 19.83
N VAL A 216 -2.30 3.37 18.89
CA VAL A 216 -2.75 4.74 19.10
C VAL A 216 -4.13 4.73 19.78
N ASP A 217 -4.46 5.79 20.52
CA ASP A 217 -5.76 5.92 21.20
C ASP A 217 -6.92 5.89 20.16
N PRO A 218 -7.81 4.88 20.18
CA PRO A 218 -8.89 4.74 19.22
C PRO A 218 -10.03 5.74 19.44
N ALA A 219 -10.03 6.53 20.53
CA ALA A 219 -11.09 7.49 20.83
C ALA A 219 -11.34 8.52 19.72
N GLY A 220 -10.32 8.82 18.91
CA GLY A 220 -10.42 9.70 17.75
C GLY A 220 -10.94 9.05 16.46
N LEU A 221 -10.98 7.71 16.41
CA LEU A 221 -11.37 6.91 15.25
C LEU A 221 -12.87 6.56 15.30
N GLY A 222 -13.31 5.98 16.43
CA GLY A 222 -14.69 5.49 16.59
C GLY A 222 -14.93 4.13 15.92
N PRO A 223 -16.18 3.65 15.88
CA PRO A 223 -16.56 2.38 15.26
C PRO A 223 -16.58 2.47 13.73
N GLY A 224 -16.30 1.35 13.06
CA GLY A 224 -16.07 1.28 11.62
C GLY A 224 -14.70 0.70 11.30
N GLY A 225 -14.15 1.02 10.13
CA GLY A 225 -12.87 0.51 9.67
C GLY A 225 -12.11 1.46 8.75
N LEU A 226 -10.84 1.12 8.54
CA LEU A 226 -9.92 1.82 7.66
C LEU A 226 -9.68 0.99 6.40
N SER A 227 -9.47 1.69 5.28
CA SER A 227 -9.17 1.11 3.97
C SER A 227 -7.84 1.61 3.41
N ASP A 228 -7.44 2.84 3.73
CA ASP A 228 -6.24 3.49 3.18
C ASP A 228 -5.70 4.60 4.12
N LEU A 229 -4.39 4.85 4.03
CA LEU A 229 -3.64 5.79 4.86
C LEU A 229 -2.64 6.56 3.99
N THR A 230 -2.60 7.89 4.09
CA THR A 230 -1.81 8.71 3.17
C THR A 230 -1.23 9.98 3.79
N VAL A 231 -0.17 10.51 3.16
CA VAL A 231 0.54 11.72 3.57
C VAL A 231 -0.10 12.95 2.92
N THR A 232 -0.41 13.96 3.74
CA THR A 232 -0.92 15.27 3.30
C THR A 232 0.07 16.39 3.68
N ARG A 233 -0.20 17.61 3.22
CA ARG A 233 0.63 18.78 3.58
C ARG A 233 0.60 19.11 5.08
N ASP A 234 -0.48 18.74 5.76
CA ASP A 234 -0.77 19.11 7.14
C ASP A 234 -0.58 17.92 8.12
N GLY A 235 0.00 16.82 7.64
CA GLY A 235 0.18 15.57 8.39
C GLY A 235 -0.34 14.37 7.60
N TYR A 236 -1.27 13.62 8.18
CA TYR A 236 -1.78 12.35 7.66
C TYR A 236 -3.30 12.39 7.47
N LEU A 237 -3.79 11.62 6.51
CA LEU A 237 -5.19 11.36 6.23
C LEU A 237 -5.40 9.84 6.20
N ALA A 238 -6.43 9.35 6.90
CA ALA A 238 -6.91 7.98 6.76
C ALA A 238 -8.36 8.02 6.24
N VAL A 239 -8.74 7.03 5.46
CA VAL A 239 -10.11 6.89 4.93
C VAL A 239 -10.63 5.46 5.07
N GLY A 240 -11.94 5.32 5.03
CA GLY A 240 -12.67 4.06 5.19
C GLY A 240 -14.14 4.35 5.47
N TRP A 241 -14.73 3.61 6.40
CA TRP A 241 -16.14 3.69 6.77
C TRP A 241 -16.34 3.81 8.28
N SER A 242 -17.50 4.32 8.68
CA SER A 242 -17.98 4.26 10.06
C SER A 242 -19.27 3.46 10.16
N ASP A 243 -19.40 2.70 11.24
CA ASP A 243 -20.60 1.92 11.54
C ASP A 243 -21.17 2.37 12.89
N ASP A 244 -22.33 3.03 12.89
CA ASP A 244 -23.03 3.43 14.12
C ASP A 244 -24.09 2.39 14.58
N GLY A 245 -24.16 1.25 13.90
CA GLY A 245 -25.18 0.21 14.04
C GLY A 245 -26.46 0.47 13.22
N VAL A 246 -26.53 1.56 12.47
CA VAL A 246 -27.65 1.94 11.59
C VAL A 246 -27.18 2.23 10.16
N THR A 247 -26.13 3.02 9.98
CA THR A 247 -25.54 3.36 8.68
C THR A 247 -24.13 2.79 8.52
N HIS A 248 -23.71 2.58 7.27
CA HIS A 248 -22.33 2.29 6.90
C HIS A 248 -21.82 3.47 6.06
N ASP A 249 -21.49 4.55 6.75
CA ASP A 249 -21.19 5.86 6.15
C ASP A 249 -19.69 6.04 5.89
N GLY A 250 -19.34 6.78 4.83
CA GLY A 250 -17.95 7.06 4.49
C GLY A 250 -17.29 7.94 5.57
N ALA A 251 -16.04 7.66 5.89
CA ALA A 251 -15.34 8.34 6.97
C ALA A 251 -13.91 8.74 6.58
N THR A 252 -13.50 9.92 7.05
CA THR A 252 -12.14 10.42 6.89
C THR A 252 -11.63 10.91 8.25
N TRP A 253 -10.36 10.65 8.53
CA TRP A 253 -9.70 11.05 9.77
C TRP A 253 -8.39 11.76 9.46
N ARG A 254 -8.05 12.79 10.25
CA ARG A 254 -6.79 13.52 10.11
C ARG A 254 -5.95 13.44 11.38
N SER A 255 -4.63 13.49 11.19
CA SER A 255 -3.68 13.68 12.28
C SER A 255 -2.51 14.53 11.83
N ALA A 256 -2.09 15.51 12.63
CA ALA A 256 -0.88 16.28 12.35
C ALA A 256 0.42 15.54 12.74
N ASP A 257 0.33 14.51 13.57
CA ASP A 257 1.48 13.87 14.21
C ASP A 257 1.46 12.33 14.17
N GLY A 258 0.37 11.73 13.67
CA GLY A 258 0.13 10.30 13.62
C GLY A 258 -0.29 9.68 14.96
N ARG A 259 -0.41 10.47 16.04
CA ARG A 259 -0.83 10.01 17.38
C ARG A 259 -2.21 10.52 17.77
N THR A 260 -2.54 11.75 17.40
CA THR A 260 -3.83 12.34 17.72
C THR A 260 -4.64 12.36 16.43
N TRP A 261 -5.59 11.44 16.32
CA TRP A 261 -6.51 11.37 15.18
C TRP A 261 -7.83 12.04 15.53
N ALA A 262 -8.44 12.68 14.54
CA ALA A 262 -9.78 13.23 14.64
C ALA A 262 -10.56 12.90 13.38
N ARG A 263 -11.75 12.29 13.54
CA ARG A 263 -12.72 12.16 12.46
C ARG A 263 -13.13 13.55 11.97
N VAL A 264 -13.16 13.73 10.65
CA VAL A 264 -13.68 14.93 10.01
C VAL A 264 -15.19 14.76 9.82
N ASP A 265 -15.96 15.78 10.20
CA ASP A 265 -17.39 15.84 9.90
C ASP A 265 -17.57 16.11 8.40
N GLU A 266 -18.05 15.10 7.67
CA GLU A 266 -18.31 15.15 6.23
C GLU A 266 -19.78 14.82 5.97
N PRO A 267 -20.71 15.79 6.08
CA PRO A 267 -22.15 15.58 5.83
C PRO A 267 -22.48 15.12 4.41
N LEU A 268 -21.49 15.08 3.52
CA LEU A 268 -21.60 14.50 2.19
C LEU A 268 -21.55 12.96 2.23
N LEU A 269 -20.75 12.38 3.12
CA LEU A 269 -20.50 10.93 3.22
C LEU A 269 -21.49 10.21 4.16
N ALA A 270 -22.30 10.97 4.89
CA ALA A 270 -23.38 10.48 5.72
C ALA A 270 -24.74 10.65 5.02
N GLY A 271 -25.62 9.65 5.08
CA GLY A 271 -26.99 9.78 4.56
C GLY A 271 -27.78 8.48 4.43
N ASP A 272 -28.77 8.49 3.53
CA ASP A 272 -29.61 7.31 3.22
C ASP A 272 -28.88 6.27 2.34
N GLN A 273 -27.67 6.59 1.88
CA GLN A 273 -26.79 5.71 1.10
C GLN A 273 -25.59 5.33 1.96
N ASP A 274 -25.32 4.03 2.04
CA ASP A 274 -24.05 3.56 2.58
C ASP A 274 -22.93 3.97 1.61
N THR A 275 -21.77 4.33 2.16
CA THR A 275 -20.59 4.79 1.43
C THR A 275 -19.35 4.15 2.05
N ASP A 276 -18.48 3.58 1.22
CA ASP A 276 -17.18 3.08 1.65
C ASP A 276 -16.09 3.73 0.77
N LEU A 277 -15.00 4.15 1.42
CA LEU A 277 -13.88 4.86 0.81
C LEU A 277 -12.68 3.94 0.77
N TRP A 278 -12.14 3.69 -0.43
CA TRP A 278 -11.06 2.73 -0.66
C TRP A 278 -9.68 3.35 -0.83
N ARG A 279 -9.60 4.61 -1.27
CA ARG A 279 -8.32 5.33 -1.41
C ARG A 279 -8.47 6.83 -1.31
N ALA A 280 -7.44 7.48 -0.75
CA ALA A 280 -7.17 8.89 -0.77
C ALA A 280 -5.85 9.21 -1.50
N VAL A 281 -5.90 10.10 -2.48
CA VAL A 281 -4.74 10.57 -3.24
C VAL A 281 -4.59 12.09 -3.07
N PRO A 282 -3.75 12.54 -2.12
CA PRO A 282 -3.40 13.95 -1.96
C PRO A 282 -2.52 14.41 -3.12
N PHE A 283 -2.91 15.50 -3.78
CA PHE A 283 -2.25 16.04 -4.96
C PHE A 283 -2.22 17.58 -4.94
N ALA A 284 -1.65 18.22 -5.98
CA ALA A 284 -1.32 19.64 -5.89
C ALA A 284 -2.54 20.56 -5.58
N PRO A 285 -3.68 20.49 -6.29
CA PRO A 285 -4.92 21.18 -5.95
C PRO A 285 -5.68 20.77 -4.67
N GLY A 286 -5.42 19.61 -4.08
CA GLY A 286 -6.26 19.08 -3.00
C GLY A 286 -6.15 17.57 -2.78
N GLU A 287 -7.27 16.89 -2.54
CA GLU A 287 -7.36 15.45 -2.28
C GLU A 287 -8.43 14.84 -3.19
N TYR A 288 -8.09 13.71 -3.80
CA TYR A 288 -8.99 12.93 -4.64
C TYR A 288 -9.27 11.59 -3.95
N LEU A 289 -10.54 11.24 -3.73
CA LEU A 289 -10.95 10.01 -3.05
C LEU A 289 -11.71 9.10 -4.01
N THR A 290 -11.53 7.78 -3.87
CA THR A 290 -12.29 6.75 -4.61
C THR A 290 -12.92 5.76 -3.65
N GLY A 291 -14.02 5.15 -4.05
CA GLY A 291 -14.80 4.23 -3.24
C GLY A 291 -16.11 3.87 -3.93
N ASN A 292 -17.09 3.40 -3.19
CA ASN A 292 -18.44 3.11 -3.68
C ASN A 292 -19.52 3.77 -2.81
N GLU A 293 -20.67 4.02 -3.43
CA GLU A 293 -21.83 4.64 -2.80
C GLU A 293 -23.10 3.94 -3.29
N GLY A 294 -24.01 3.56 -2.39
CA GLY A 294 -25.17 2.75 -2.76
C GLY A 294 -26.27 2.68 -1.70
N PRO A 295 -27.49 2.23 -2.06
CA PRO A 295 -28.56 2.08 -1.08
C PRO A 295 -28.21 1.02 -0.03
N HIS A 296 -28.45 1.30 1.26
CA HIS A 296 -28.15 0.37 2.36
C HIS A 296 -28.72 -1.05 2.16
N ALA A 297 -29.94 -1.15 1.63
CA ALA A 297 -30.58 -2.44 1.35
C ALA A 297 -29.85 -3.27 0.28
N GLU A 298 -29.04 -2.65 -0.57
CA GLU A 298 -28.21 -3.31 -1.57
C GLU A 298 -26.96 -3.92 -0.93
N ARG A 299 -26.23 -3.17 -0.09
CA ARG A 299 -25.11 -3.70 0.69
C ARG A 299 -25.54 -4.86 1.58
N ILE A 300 -26.63 -4.70 2.34
CA ILE A 300 -27.14 -5.77 3.21
C ILE A 300 -27.52 -7.02 2.42
N ARG A 301 -28.12 -6.88 1.23
CA ARG A 301 -28.40 -8.02 0.34
C ARG A 301 -27.10 -8.67 -0.16
N CYS A 302 -26.10 -7.86 -0.44
CA CYS A 302 -24.79 -8.30 -0.92
C CYS A 302 -24.02 -9.09 0.15
N GLU A 303 -23.92 -8.55 1.36
CA GLU A 303 -23.35 -9.21 2.53
C GLU A 303 -24.10 -10.51 2.90
N GLN A 304 -25.41 -10.57 2.71
CA GLN A 304 -26.18 -11.79 2.90
C GLN A 304 -25.88 -12.88 1.86
N LEU A 305 -25.49 -12.51 0.63
CA LEU A 305 -25.05 -13.47 -0.38
C LEU A 305 -23.66 -14.03 -0.06
N LEU A 306 -22.74 -13.19 0.43
CA LEU A 306 -21.40 -13.62 0.87
C LEU A 306 -21.42 -14.37 2.21
N GLY A 307 -22.27 -13.93 3.16
CA GLY A 307 -22.44 -14.50 4.49
C GLY A 307 -23.28 -15.78 4.53
N GLN A 308 -23.97 -16.13 3.44
CA GLN A 308 -24.49 -17.47 3.23
C GLN A 308 -23.33 -18.45 3.03
N ARG A 309 -22.85 -18.99 4.16
CA ARG A 309 -22.02 -20.21 4.18
C ARG A 309 -22.60 -21.21 3.19
N ALA A 310 -21.73 -21.85 2.41
CA ALA A 310 -22.08 -22.96 1.54
C ALA A 310 -22.59 -24.17 2.34
N THR A 311 -23.82 -24.08 2.86
CA THR A 311 -24.54 -25.22 3.41
C THR A 311 -24.84 -26.17 2.26
N THR A 312 -24.53 -27.45 2.44
CA THR A 312 -24.58 -28.54 1.43
C THR A 312 -26.00 -28.94 0.99
N ALA A 313 -26.92 -27.98 0.93
CA ALA A 313 -28.26 -28.06 0.38
C ALA A 313 -28.68 -26.67 -0.13
N GLY A 314 -27.97 -26.16 -1.14
CA GLY A 314 -28.40 -24.95 -1.85
C GLY A 314 -29.72 -25.18 -2.59
N PRO A 315 -30.48 -24.12 -2.93
CA PRO A 315 -31.53 -24.24 -3.93
C PRO A 315 -30.93 -24.71 -5.26
N THR A 316 -31.71 -25.42 -6.08
CA THR A 316 -31.27 -25.85 -7.41
C THR A 316 -31.08 -24.64 -8.32
N VAL A 317 -29.84 -24.15 -8.43
CA VAL A 317 -29.41 -23.26 -9.51
C VAL A 317 -29.56 -24.03 -10.82
N ASP A 318 -30.10 -23.36 -11.84
CA ASP A 318 -30.29 -23.97 -13.16
C ASP A 318 -28.92 -24.30 -13.77
N PRO A 319 -28.64 -25.49 -14.36
CA PRO A 319 -27.30 -25.88 -14.80
C PRO A 319 -26.66 -25.06 -15.94
N GLY A 320 -27.24 -23.90 -16.27
CA GLY A 320 -26.70 -22.91 -17.21
C GLY A 320 -26.31 -21.56 -16.57
N GLU A 321 -26.58 -21.32 -15.29
CA GLU A 321 -26.16 -20.08 -14.59
C GLU A 321 -24.82 -20.28 -13.89
N VAL A 322 -23.74 -19.78 -14.52
CA VAL A 322 -22.46 -19.55 -13.84
C VAL A 322 -22.60 -18.25 -13.05
N VAL A 323 -22.67 -18.35 -11.73
CA VAL A 323 -22.71 -17.19 -10.84
C VAL A 323 -21.34 -17.03 -10.18
N ASP A 324 -20.46 -16.26 -10.83
CA ASP A 324 -19.26 -15.76 -10.16
C ASP A 324 -19.71 -14.76 -9.09
N LEU A 325 -19.65 -15.19 -7.81
CA LEU A 325 -20.07 -14.38 -6.66
C LEU A 325 -19.00 -13.36 -6.27
N SER A 326 -18.61 -12.47 -7.19
CA SER A 326 -18.14 -11.14 -6.82
C SER A 326 -19.36 -10.27 -6.55
N CYS A 327 -19.59 -9.94 -5.29
CA CYS A 327 -20.69 -9.06 -4.93
C CYS A 327 -20.16 -7.63 -4.76
N GLY A 328 -20.18 -6.87 -5.85
CA GLY A 328 -20.08 -5.41 -5.80
C GLY A 328 -21.45 -4.81 -5.46
N TRP A 329 -21.49 -3.93 -4.47
CA TRP A 329 -22.69 -3.16 -4.11
C TRP A 329 -22.45 -1.66 -4.35
N GLY A 330 -23.51 -0.94 -4.71
CA GLY A 330 -23.40 0.47 -5.03
C GLY A 330 -22.59 0.71 -6.31
N LEU A 331 -22.13 1.95 -6.46
CA LEU A 331 -21.51 2.44 -7.69
C LEU A 331 -20.18 3.11 -7.37
N GLU A 332 -19.14 2.82 -8.18
CA GLU A 332 -17.85 3.48 -8.07
C GLU A 332 -18.06 5.00 -8.14
N THR A 333 -17.69 5.66 -7.04
CA THR A 333 -17.90 7.07 -6.82
C THR A 333 -16.57 7.71 -6.49
N GLN A 334 -16.42 8.94 -6.95
CA GLN A 334 -15.19 9.71 -6.87
C GLN A 334 -15.51 11.02 -6.18
N TRP A 335 -14.69 11.42 -5.22
CA TRP A 335 -14.87 12.67 -4.50
C TRP A 335 -13.61 13.53 -4.61
N LEU A 336 -13.81 14.85 -4.58
CA LEU A 336 -12.71 15.81 -4.59
C LEU A 336 -12.88 16.80 -3.45
N ARG A 337 -11.82 16.99 -2.67
CA ARG A 337 -11.66 18.14 -1.77
C ARG A 337 -10.63 19.08 -2.37
N SER A 338 -11.02 20.28 -2.74
CA SER A 338 -10.04 21.33 -3.10
C SER A 338 -9.38 21.88 -1.83
N ALA A 339 -8.14 22.38 -1.92
CA ALA A 339 -7.42 22.93 -0.76
C ALA A 339 -8.26 23.97 0.02
N GLY A 340 -8.56 23.68 1.29
CA GLY A 340 -9.40 24.51 2.17
C GLY A 340 -10.91 24.52 1.84
N GLY A 341 -11.37 23.71 0.90
CA GLY A 341 -12.78 23.55 0.53
C GLY A 341 -13.46 22.34 1.17
N PRO A 342 -14.80 22.25 1.09
CA PRO A 342 -15.53 21.04 1.46
C PRO A 342 -15.25 19.90 0.46
N LEU A 343 -15.50 18.67 0.89
CA LEU A 343 -15.58 17.53 -0.02
C LEU A 343 -16.77 17.70 -0.97
N ARG A 344 -16.65 17.20 -2.21
CA ARG A 344 -17.77 17.11 -3.16
C ARG A 344 -17.72 15.82 -3.96
N ARG A 345 -18.90 15.25 -4.25
CA ARG A 345 -19.06 14.17 -5.23
C ARG A 345 -18.70 14.71 -6.61
N LEU A 346 -17.91 13.96 -7.36
CA LEU A 346 -17.75 14.15 -8.80
C LEU A 346 -18.92 13.47 -9.52
N PRO A 347 -19.28 13.90 -10.75
CA PRO A 347 -20.35 13.26 -11.49
C PRO A 347 -20.02 11.79 -11.77
N VAL A 348 -20.73 10.86 -11.12
CA VAL A 348 -20.68 9.43 -11.42
C VAL A 348 -21.14 9.24 -12.85
N ARG A 349 -20.20 8.97 -13.78
CA ARG A 349 -20.45 9.01 -15.23
C ARG A 349 -21.46 7.95 -15.71
N TRP A 350 -21.78 6.96 -14.88
CA TRP A 350 -22.78 5.91 -15.12
C TRP A 350 -24.20 6.26 -14.66
N LEU A 351 -24.39 7.22 -13.75
CA LEU A 351 -25.70 7.53 -13.17
C LEU A 351 -26.53 8.47 -14.05
N GLY A 352 -27.30 7.88 -14.96
CA GLY A 352 -28.31 8.59 -15.74
C GLY A 352 -28.82 7.85 -16.98
N GLY A 353 -28.30 6.67 -17.30
CA GLY A 353 -28.60 5.96 -18.55
C GLY A 353 -27.97 6.61 -19.79
N VAL A 354 -27.08 7.59 -19.59
CA VAL A 354 -26.21 8.15 -20.61
C VAL A 354 -24.82 7.64 -20.29
N ALA A 355 -24.35 6.64 -21.04
CA ALA A 355 -22.95 6.22 -20.99
C ALA A 355 -22.03 7.42 -21.25
N PRO A 356 -20.85 7.50 -20.62
CA PRO A 356 -19.92 8.56 -20.92
C PRO A 356 -19.58 8.59 -22.42
N PRO A 357 -19.13 9.73 -22.97
CA PRO A 357 -18.64 9.76 -24.35
C PRO A 357 -17.54 8.69 -24.54
N PRO A 358 -17.57 7.87 -25.61
CA PRO A 358 -16.54 6.88 -25.89
C PRO A 358 -15.14 7.49 -25.83
N GLY A 359 -14.19 6.79 -25.22
CA GLY A 359 -12.86 7.37 -24.92
C GLY A 359 -12.82 8.25 -23.67
N SER A 360 -13.79 8.14 -22.75
CA SER A 360 -13.72 8.71 -21.40
C SER A 360 -13.04 7.76 -20.42
N PHE A 361 -12.33 8.29 -19.41
CA PHE A 361 -11.90 7.52 -18.24
C PHE A 361 -13.13 7.03 -17.46
N VAL A 362 -13.18 5.72 -17.17
CA VAL A 362 -14.36 5.05 -16.59
C VAL A 362 -14.18 4.68 -15.12
N GLY A 363 -12.95 4.37 -14.71
CA GLY A 363 -12.59 3.93 -13.36
C GLY A 363 -11.23 3.23 -13.35
N SER A 364 -10.60 3.15 -12.19
CA SER A 364 -9.44 2.27 -11.96
C SER A 364 -9.02 2.22 -10.49
N PRO A 365 -8.63 1.05 -9.96
CA PRO A 365 -7.92 0.93 -8.68
C PRO A 365 -6.47 1.43 -8.73
N LEU A 366 -6.02 2.07 -9.81
CA LEU A 366 -4.65 2.57 -10.00
C LEU A 366 -4.64 4.07 -10.33
N ILE A 367 -4.57 4.90 -9.29
CA ILE A 367 -4.45 6.36 -9.36
C ILE A 367 -3.41 6.83 -8.34
N MET A 368 -2.53 7.75 -8.73
CA MET A 368 -1.56 8.42 -7.85
C MET A 368 -1.36 9.89 -8.23
N ALA A 369 -0.81 10.67 -7.29
CA ALA A 369 -0.29 12.00 -7.57
C ALA A 369 1.00 11.94 -8.39
N GLY A 370 1.18 12.90 -9.28
CA GLY A 370 2.34 13.00 -10.16
C GLY A 370 2.00 13.52 -11.55
N GLY A 371 3.01 13.70 -12.40
CA GLY A 371 2.83 14.30 -13.72
C GLY A 371 2.10 15.64 -13.62
N PRO A 372 1.09 15.94 -14.46
CA PRO A 372 0.34 17.19 -14.41
C PRO A 372 -0.51 17.41 -13.15
N GLY A 373 -0.62 16.42 -12.26
CA GLY A 373 -1.39 16.50 -11.00
C GLY A 373 -1.72 15.10 -10.46
N LEU A 374 -2.56 14.38 -11.18
CA LEU A 374 -2.88 12.96 -11.01
C LEU A 374 -2.54 12.19 -12.28
N VAL A 375 -2.16 10.93 -12.12
CA VAL A 375 -2.02 9.93 -13.18
C VAL A 375 -2.85 8.71 -12.79
N GLY A 376 -3.58 8.16 -13.76
CA GLY A 376 -4.32 6.91 -13.61
C GLY A 376 -4.00 5.93 -14.73
N ILE A 377 -4.09 4.62 -14.46
CA ILE A 377 -4.02 3.57 -15.49
C ILE A 377 -5.33 2.80 -15.46
N GLY A 378 -6.18 2.98 -16.48
CA GLY A 378 -7.52 2.40 -16.49
C GLY A 378 -8.18 2.39 -17.86
N GLU A 379 -9.42 1.90 -17.92
CA GLU A 379 -10.12 1.67 -19.18
C GLU A 379 -10.77 2.94 -19.77
N ALA A 380 -11.00 2.89 -21.08
CA ALA A 380 -11.76 3.88 -21.84
C ALA A 380 -13.17 3.36 -22.12
N GLU A 381 -14.17 4.24 -22.03
CA GLU A 381 -15.57 3.86 -22.28
C GLU A 381 -15.75 3.25 -23.68
N GLY A 382 -16.29 2.04 -23.72
CA GLY A 382 -16.55 1.29 -24.95
C GLY A 382 -15.30 0.68 -25.61
N GLU A 383 -14.14 0.68 -24.94
CA GLU A 383 -12.88 0.16 -25.47
C GLU A 383 -12.26 -0.89 -24.57
N VAL A 384 -11.53 -1.84 -25.15
CA VAL A 384 -10.83 -2.90 -24.41
C VAL A 384 -9.37 -2.51 -24.20
N GLY A 385 -8.90 -2.71 -22.96
CA GLY A 385 -7.50 -2.57 -22.57
C GLY A 385 -7.20 -1.27 -21.82
N LEU A 386 -6.24 -1.38 -20.90
CA LEU A 386 -5.82 -0.28 -20.04
C LEU A 386 -5.13 0.84 -20.85
N ARG A 387 -5.27 2.07 -20.37
CA ARG A 387 -4.69 3.29 -20.96
C ARG A 387 -4.16 4.21 -19.85
N PRO A 388 -3.10 5.00 -20.10
CA PRO A 388 -2.67 6.05 -19.19
C PRO A 388 -3.55 7.30 -19.34
N TRP A 389 -3.95 7.86 -18.20
CA TRP A 389 -4.74 9.08 -18.08
C TRP A 389 -4.05 10.07 -17.17
N THR A 390 -4.24 11.36 -17.43
CA THR A 390 -3.79 12.42 -16.52
C THR A 390 -4.94 13.36 -16.16
N SER A 391 -4.88 13.95 -14.97
CA SER A 391 -5.77 15.02 -14.57
C SER A 391 -5.02 16.10 -13.80
N ARG A 392 -5.26 17.36 -14.18
CA ARG A 392 -4.67 18.53 -13.50
C ARG A 392 -5.48 19.00 -12.31
N ASP A 393 -6.78 18.68 -12.29
CA ASP A 393 -7.79 19.25 -11.40
C ASP A 393 -8.62 18.18 -10.66
N GLY A 394 -8.36 16.90 -10.89
CA GLY A 394 -9.10 15.76 -10.36
C GLY A 394 -10.53 15.63 -10.89
N GLN A 395 -10.87 16.27 -12.01
CA GLN A 395 -12.22 16.27 -12.59
C GLN A 395 -12.19 15.98 -14.09
N SER A 396 -11.25 16.64 -14.76
CA SER A 396 -11.01 16.58 -16.19
C SER A 396 -9.88 15.58 -16.42
N TRP A 397 -10.21 14.43 -17.01
CA TRP A 397 -9.26 13.37 -17.34
C TRP A 397 -8.98 13.38 -18.84
N GLU A 398 -7.70 13.47 -19.18
CA GLU A 398 -7.19 13.43 -20.56
C GLU A 398 -6.36 12.17 -20.76
N GLN A 399 -6.61 11.43 -21.84
CA GLN A 399 -5.81 10.26 -22.19
C GLN A 399 -4.44 10.71 -22.69
N ALA A 400 -3.36 10.16 -22.14
CA ALA A 400 -2.02 10.36 -22.69
C ALA A 400 -1.81 9.42 -23.89
N LEU A 401 -2.08 9.94 -25.09
CA LEU A 401 -1.99 9.24 -26.38
C LEU A 401 -0.51 9.02 -26.83
N PRO A 402 -0.23 8.36 -27.96
CA PRO A 402 -1.09 7.50 -28.78
C PRO A 402 -1.00 6.01 -28.42
N ASP A 403 -0.27 5.63 -27.38
CA ASP A 403 0.04 4.22 -27.09
C ASP A 403 -1.12 3.49 -26.37
N GLN A 404 -1.44 2.28 -26.82
CA GLN A 404 -1.93 1.20 -25.94
C GLN A 404 -0.71 0.35 -25.57
N PRO A 405 0.00 0.67 -24.47
CA PRO A 405 1.23 -0.04 -24.10
C PRO A 405 0.97 -1.39 -23.43
N PHE A 406 -0.25 -1.54 -22.92
CA PHE A 406 -0.76 -2.69 -22.22
C PHE A 406 -1.51 -3.56 -23.24
N GLY A 407 -1.12 -4.82 -23.38
CA GLY A 407 -1.83 -5.78 -24.24
C GLY A 407 -3.25 -6.05 -23.70
N VAL A 408 -4.10 -6.66 -24.52
CA VAL A 408 -5.50 -6.97 -24.14
C VAL A 408 -5.59 -7.88 -22.89
N GLY A 409 -4.56 -8.70 -22.62
CA GLY A 409 -4.45 -9.51 -21.40
C GLY A 409 -3.55 -8.91 -20.31
N ALA A 410 -3.20 -7.63 -20.38
CA ALA A 410 -2.34 -7.00 -19.37
C ALA A 410 -3.13 -6.62 -18.12
N SER A 411 -2.74 -7.19 -16.99
CA SER A 411 -3.18 -6.80 -15.65
C SER A 411 -2.06 -6.01 -14.98
N ILE A 412 -2.32 -4.73 -14.69
CA ILE A 412 -1.38 -3.89 -13.93
C ILE A 412 -1.76 -4.00 -12.45
N THR A 413 -0.77 -4.28 -11.61
CA THR A 413 -0.93 -4.46 -10.16
C THR A 413 -0.41 -3.26 -9.37
N GLY A 414 0.60 -2.57 -9.90
CA GLY A 414 1.11 -1.32 -9.35
C GLY A 414 1.83 -0.47 -10.38
N PHE A 415 2.05 0.80 -10.06
CA PHE A 415 2.94 1.67 -10.81
C PHE A 415 3.58 2.71 -9.89
N VAL A 416 4.53 3.49 -10.41
CA VAL A 416 5.02 4.74 -9.79
C VAL A 416 5.19 5.82 -10.86
N VAL A 417 5.17 7.08 -10.43
CA VAL A 417 5.39 8.26 -11.27
C VAL A 417 6.58 9.06 -10.73
N ASP A 418 7.56 9.36 -11.59
CA ASP A 418 8.73 10.18 -11.30
C ASP A 418 8.88 11.31 -12.32
N VAL A 419 8.28 12.46 -12.02
CA VAL A 419 8.23 13.69 -12.84
C VAL A 419 7.58 13.51 -14.22
N ARG A 420 8.26 12.77 -15.12
CA ARG A 420 7.86 12.43 -16.49
C ARG A 420 8.12 10.95 -16.85
N ARG A 421 8.55 10.14 -15.88
CA ARG A 421 8.76 8.71 -16.03
C ARG A 421 7.66 7.95 -15.32
N LEU A 422 7.23 6.86 -15.93
CA LEU A 422 6.33 5.90 -15.31
C LEU A 422 7.00 4.53 -15.31
N VAL A 423 6.78 3.78 -14.24
CA VAL A 423 7.12 2.36 -14.18
C VAL A 423 5.88 1.64 -13.70
N ALA A 424 5.26 0.84 -14.56
CA ALA A 424 4.13 -0.01 -14.21
C ALA A 424 4.57 -1.48 -14.16
N VAL A 425 3.97 -2.26 -13.26
CA VAL A 425 4.27 -3.68 -13.02
C VAL A 425 2.98 -4.50 -13.00
N GLY A 426 3.11 -5.79 -13.30
CA GLY A 426 1.99 -6.73 -13.26
C GLY A 426 2.25 -7.93 -14.14
N GLU A 427 1.19 -8.45 -14.77
CA GLU A 427 1.21 -9.66 -15.60
C GLU A 427 0.62 -9.40 -16.99
N GLU A 428 1.06 -10.16 -17.98
CA GLU A 428 0.40 -10.26 -19.27
C GLU A 428 -0.05 -11.71 -19.51
N TRP A 429 -1.36 -11.88 -19.66
CA TRP A 429 -2.04 -13.13 -19.97
C TRP A 429 -2.20 -13.27 -21.50
N ASP A 430 -2.33 -14.50 -22.01
CA ASP A 430 -2.71 -14.67 -23.41
C ASP A 430 -4.20 -14.29 -23.61
N PRO A 431 -4.62 -13.84 -24.82
CA PRO A 431 -5.99 -13.38 -25.04
C PRO A 431 -7.08 -14.43 -24.76
N ASP A 432 -6.70 -15.70 -24.76
CA ASP A 432 -7.60 -16.83 -24.48
C ASP A 432 -7.60 -17.24 -22.99
N GLY A 433 -6.80 -16.60 -22.12
CA GLY A 433 -6.68 -16.89 -20.69
C GLY A 433 -6.14 -18.28 -20.32
N ASN A 434 -5.56 -19.00 -21.29
CA ASN A 434 -5.18 -20.41 -21.18
C ASN A 434 -3.72 -20.62 -20.74
N ARG A 435 -2.91 -19.56 -20.66
CA ARG A 435 -1.54 -19.61 -20.16
C ARG A 435 -1.41 -18.78 -18.88
N PRO A 436 -0.57 -19.22 -17.93
CA PRO A 436 -0.29 -18.43 -16.75
C PRO A 436 0.30 -17.07 -17.13
N GLY A 437 -0.09 -16.03 -16.39
CA GLY A 437 0.44 -14.68 -16.55
C GLY A 437 1.97 -14.65 -16.60
N VAL A 438 2.49 -13.88 -17.55
CA VAL A 438 3.93 -13.60 -17.67
C VAL A 438 4.21 -12.27 -16.97
N PRO A 439 5.08 -12.22 -15.95
CA PRO A 439 5.39 -10.97 -15.25
C PRO A 439 6.01 -9.96 -16.22
N ALA A 440 5.55 -8.72 -16.15
CA ALA A 440 5.90 -7.66 -17.08
C ALA A 440 6.14 -6.34 -16.36
N VAL A 441 7.05 -5.55 -16.91
CA VAL A 441 7.32 -4.17 -16.51
C VAL A 441 7.15 -3.29 -17.74
N TRP A 442 6.46 -2.16 -17.59
CA TRP A 442 6.28 -1.16 -18.64
C TRP A 442 6.94 0.14 -18.21
N LEU A 443 7.85 0.65 -19.03
CA LEU A 443 8.49 1.95 -18.83
C LEU A 443 7.82 3.00 -19.73
N GLY A 444 7.27 4.04 -19.13
CA GLY A 444 6.69 5.19 -19.82
C GLY A 444 7.59 6.42 -19.70
N ILE A 445 7.71 7.21 -20.77
CA ILE A 445 8.34 8.54 -20.77
C ILE A 445 7.38 9.54 -21.42
N ALA A 446 7.01 10.58 -20.68
CA ALA A 446 6.05 11.60 -21.07
C ALA A 446 6.67 12.80 -21.80
N GLU A 447 5.98 13.27 -22.85
CA GLU A 447 6.33 14.46 -23.67
C GLU A 447 5.36 15.64 -23.47
#